data_AF-A0A8T4L3R9-F1
#
_entry.id   AF-A0A8T4L3R9-F1
#
_cell.length_a   1.000
_cell.length_b   1.000
_cell.length_c   1.000
_cell.angle_alpha   90.00
_cell.angle_beta   90.00
_cell.angle_gamma   90.00
#
_symmetry.space_group_name_H-M   'P 1'
#
loop_
_entity.id
_entity.type
_entity.pdbx_description
1 polymer ?
#
loop_
_entity_poly.entity_id
_entity_poly.type
_entity_poly.pdbx_seq_one_letter_code
_entity_poly.pdbx_strand_id
1 'polypeptide(L)'
;MKIDLTPHSSNKFKSPPLIWFVDDNFVVPGKKGLERTAKLCRGIKDLDLGVDINIYLRANQINGRLLKLLDECGVRSIFIGAEAGTNYTLQQIFKKNLSIEQTKRAIKLCSQKGINVDPGFIMFHPWSTLKEIESNIRFLEEIGQFTMYGIVSFLTAYKFTPIGKEMLSGERTYKKPLFKSKELIQDAVPYEIADEKAEVLLCLTLKAFEEFHKLPEQFAKLKQEIRKIRSINKEKAIALDKEWTMRVNAMNRQGMAFFKELFKFIKKADLNDKSIKPFFGQFKSKIRSYVAKESGEIENLTFVKKKPE
;
A
#
# COMPACT_ATOMS: atom_id res chain seq x y z
N MET A 1 4.10 32.02 32.95
CA MET A 1 4.99 30.98 32.37
C MET A 1 5.33 31.44 30.96
N LYS A 2 6.51 32.04 30.76
CA LYS A 2 6.94 32.61 29.47
C LYS A 2 7.38 31.46 28.55
N ILE A 3 6.81 31.42 27.34
CA ILE A 3 7.29 30.53 26.27
C ILE A 3 8.48 31.25 25.62
N ASP A 4 9.65 30.65 25.71
CA ASP A 4 10.86 31.12 25.05
C ASP A 4 10.80 30.74 23.56
N LEU A 5 10.90 31.74 22.68
CA LEU A 5 10.90 31.61 21.22
C LEU A 5 12.27 31.94 20.63
N THR A 6 13.37 31.75 21.37
CA THR A 6 14.72 31.93 20.80
C THR A 6 15.03 30.85 19.77
N PRO A 7 15.32 31.23 18.49
CA PRO A 7 15.73 30.27 17.48
C PRO A 7 17.14 29.79 17.83
N HIS A 8 17.23 28.59 18.39
CA HIS A 8 18.52 27.96 18.65
C HIS A 8 19.19 27.58 17.33
N SER A 9 20.10 28.45 16.90
CA SER A 9 21.09 28.20 15.86
C SER A 9 22.05 27.09 16.31
N SER A 10 21.78 25.85 15.91
CA SER A 10 22.82 24.86 15.61
C SER A 10 22.34 23.98 14.48
N ASN A 11 22.84 24.31 13.29
CA ASN A 11 22.43 23.74 12.01
C ASN A 11 22.88 22.26 11.93
N LYS A 12 22.06 21.34 12.42
CA LYS A 12 22.12 19.91 12.11
C LYS A 12 20.93 19.56 11.23
N PHE A 13 21.21 19.50 9.94
CA PHE A 13 20.37 19.00 8.84
C PHE A 13 19.27 18.03 9.30
N LYS A 14 18.06 18.55 9.50
CA LYS A 14 16.84 17.74 9.59
C LYS A 14 16.18 17.78 8.22
N SER A 15 15.87 16.62 7.69
CA SER A 15 14.93 16.45 6.59
C SER A 15 13.68 17.29 6.79
N PRO A 16 12.96 17.74 5.73
CA PRO A 16 11.61 18.26 5.93
C PRO A 16 10.80 17.21 6.72
N PRO A 17 10.22 17.58 7.87
CA PRO A 17 9.47 16.63 8.68
C PRO A 17 8.33 16.06 7.84
N LEU A 18 8.12 14.74 7.91
CA LEU A 18 6.92 14.11 7.38
C LEU A 18 5.88 14.12 8.49
N ILE A 19 4.74 14.76 8.25
CA ILE A 19 3.58 14.66 9.15
C ILE A 19 2.64 13.60 8.59
N TRP A 20 2.33 12.60 9.42
CA TRP A 20 1.32 11.61 9.11
C TRP A 20 0.07 11.87 9.96
N PHE A 21 -1.01 12.30 9.32
CA PHE A 21 -2.32 12.35 9.98
C PHE A 21 -2.93 10.95 10.04
N VAL A 22 -3.18 10.49 11.26
CA VAL A 22 -3.68 9.12 11.54
C VAL A 22 -5.20 9.04 11.61
N ASP A 23 -5.91 10.11 11.26
CA ASP A 23 -7.37 10.11 11.11
C ASP A 23 -7.79 9.04 10.08
N ASP A 24 -8.79 8.21 10.41
CA ASP A 24 -9.35 7.20 9.49
C ASP A 24 -9.81 7.81 8.15
N ASN A 25 -10.24 9.07 8.20
CA ASN A 25 -10.57 9.86 7.05
C ASN A 25 -10.30 11.34 7.33
N PHE A 26 -9.24 11.90 6.75
CA PHE A 26 -8.75 13.24 7.06
C PHE A 26 -9.77 14.36 6.80
N VAL A 27 -10.55 14.21 5.73
CA VAL A 27 -11.64 15.11 5.37
C VAL A 27 -12.95 14.48 5.81
N VAL A 28 -13.52 14.97 6.90
CA VAL A 28 -14.87 14.56 7.31
C VAL A 28 -15.87 14.95 6.21
N PRO A 29 -16.77 14.04 5.78
CA PRO A 29 -17.77 14.36 4.77
C PRO A 29 -18.64 15.56 5.14
N GLY A 30 -18.99 16.37 4.15
CA GLY A 30 -19.88 17.54 4.30
C GLY A 30 -19.16 18.87 4.44
N LYS A 31 -19.96 19.96 4.44
CA LYS A 31 -19.48 21.35 4.38
C LYS A 31 -18.54 21.70 5.55
N LYS A 32 -18.92 21.35 6.78
CA LYS A 32 -18.13 21.63 7.99
C LYS A 32 -16.76 20.95 7.96
N GLY A 33 -16.68 19.72 7.45
CA GLY A 33 -15.42 18.99 7.32
C GLY A 33 -14.47 19.65 6.32
N LEU A 34 -14.99 20.08 5.15
CA LEU A 34 -14.21 20.86 4.19
C LEU A 34 -13.74 22.20 4.75
N GLU A 35 -14.58 22.92 5.49
CA GLU A 35 -14.20 24.17 6.14
C GLU A 35 -13.10 23.97 7.19
N ARG A 36 -13.19 22.89 7.98
CA ARG A 36 -12.15 22.50 8.95
C ARG A 36 -10.83 22.22 8.22
N THR A 37 -10.85 21.39 7.18
CA THR A 37 -9.65 21.09 6.38
C THR A 37 -9.06 22.35 5.76
N ALA A 38 -9.89 23.27 5.26
CA ALA A 38 -9.41 24.52 4.70
C ALA A 38 -8.74 25.44 5.73
N LYS A 39 -9.30 25.53 6.95
CA LYS A 39 -8.68 26.26 8.06
C LYS A 39 -7.34 25.64 8.45
N LEU A 40 -7.27 24.32 8.56
CA LEU A 40 -6.04 23.59 8.87
C LEU A 40 -4.96 23.82 7.80
N CYS A 41 -5.31 23.66 6.53
CA CYS A 41 -4.37 23.84 5.41
C CYS A 41 -3.84 25.27 5.31
N ARG A 42 -4.69 26.28 5.61
CA ARG A 42 -4.21 27.67 5.73
C ARG A 42 -3.24 27.85 6.88
N GLY A 43 -3.57 27.37 8.08
CA GLY A 43 -2.66 27.47 9.23
C GLY A 43 -1.30 26.79 8.98
N ILE A 44 -1.29 25.62 8.34
CA ILE A 44 -0.04 24.93 7.96
C ILE A 44 0.78 25.76 6.97
N LYS A 45 0.11 26.34 5.97
CA LYS A 45 0.75 27.19 4.96
C LYS A 45 1.31 28.47 5.58
N ASP A 46 0.55 29.11 6.47
CA ASP A 46 0.94 30.36 7.14
C ASP A 46 2.15 30.16 8.07
N LEU A 47 2.32 28.95 8.62
CA LEU A 47 3.48 28.55 9.42
C LEU A 47 4.73 28.22 8.58
N ASP A 48 4.59 28.05 7.26
CA ASP A 48 5.66 27.68 6.31
C ASP A 48 6.62 26.58 6.83
N LEU A 49 6.04 25.51 7.37
CA LEU A 49 6.82 24.47 8.07
C LEU A 49 7.74 23.65 7.15
N GLY A 50 7.63 23.80 5.83
CA GLY A 50 8.40 23.03 4.86
C GLY A 50 8.20 21.51 4.96
N VAL A 51 7.04 21.04 5.46
CA VAL A 51 6.73 19.62 5.71
C VAL A 51 6.04 18.97 4.52
N ASP A 52 6.30 17.68 4.33
CA ASP A 52 5.44 16.83 3.50
C ASP A 52 4.35 16.22 4.38
N ILE A 53 3.14 16.08 3.85
CA ILE A 53 1.99 15.54 4.58
C ILE A 53 1.45 14.27 3.91
N ASN A 54 1.22 13.25 4.73
CA ASN A 54 0.51 12.03 4.39
C ASN A 54 -0.85 11.99 5.10
N ILE A 55 -1.89 11.64 4.35
CA ILE A 55 -3.27 11.55 4.86
C ILE A 55 -4.00 10.31 4.34
N TYR A 56 -5.09 9.95 4.98
CA TYR A 56 -6.06 8.95 4.51
C TYR A 56 -7.30 9.64 3.95
N LEU A 57 -7.79 9.19 2.79
CA LEU A 57 -9.04 9.68 2.21
C LEU A 57 -9.88 8.56 1.60
N ARG A 58 -11.20 8.76 1.56
CA ARG A 58 -12.08 7.96 0.71
C ARG A 58 -12.01 8.46 -0.73
N ALA A 59 -11.93 7.53 -1.68
CA ALA A 59 -11.87 7.84 -3.11
C ALA A 59 -13.01 8.75 -3.60
N ASN A 60 -14.24 8.53 -3.12
CA ASN A 60 -15.41 9.32 -3.53
C ASN A 60 -15.40 10.79 -3.05
N GLN A 61 -14.47 11.18 -2.18
CA GLN A 61 -14.30 12.58 -1.75
C GLN A 61 -13.33 13.35 -2.64
N ILE A 62 -12.48 12.65 -3.37
CA ILE A 62 -11.41 13.25 -4.15
C ILE A 62 -11.99 13.92 -5.40
N ASN A 63 -11.77 15.23 -5.47
CA ASN A 63 -12.15 16.08 -6.61
C ASN A 63 -11.11 17.20 -6.76
N GLY A 64 -11.13 17.90 -7.90
CA GLY A 64 -10.13 18.93 -8.21
C GLY A 64 -10.05 20.07 -7.18
N ARG A 65 -11.19 20.48 -6.59
CA ARG A 65 -11.21 21.55 -5.57
C ARG A 65 -10.52 21.10 -4.29
N LEU A 66 -10.82 19.88 -3.83
CA LEU A 66 -10.16 19.32 -2.65
C LEU A 66 -8.65 19.13 -2.90
N LEU A 67 -8.26 18.57 -4.04
CA LEU A 67 -6.84 18.36 -4.34
C LEU A 67 -6.05 19.66 -4.42
N LYS A 68 -6.63 20.73 -4.97
CA LYS A 68 -5.99 22.07 -4.97
C LYS A 68 -5.71 22.53 -3.54
N LEU A 69 -6.68 22.40 -2.65
CA LEU A 69 -6.52 22.77 -1.24
C LEU A 69 -5.44 21.95 -0.54
N LEU A 70 -5.41 20.64 -0.79
CA LEU A 70 -4.45 19.72 -0.17
C LEU A 70 -3.01 19.96 -0.67
N ASP A 71 -2.86 20.24 -1.96
CA ASP A 71 -1.56 20.55 -2.56
C ASP A 71 -0.95 21.82 -1.96
N GLU A 72 -1.76 22.86 -1.76
CA GLU A 72 -1.34 24.14 -1.18
C GLU A 72 -0.87 24.03 0.28
N CYS A 73 -1.28 23.00 1.03
CA CYS A 73 -0.82 22.75 2.41
C CYS A 73 0.25 21.66 2.52
N GLY A 74 0.84 21.22 1.41
CA GLY A 74 1.98 20.30 1.43
C GLY A 74 1.62 18.81 1.47
N VAL A 75 0.38 18.43 1.13
CA VAL A 75 0.04 17.01 0.97
C VAL A 75 0.74 16.45 -0.26
N ARG A 76 1.49 15.36 -0.07
CA ARG A 76 2.27 14.68 -1.13
C ARG A 76 1.92 13.21 -1.29
N SER A 77 1.28 12.60 -0.30
CA SER A 77 0.79 11.23 -0.40
C SER A 77 -0.61 11.09 0.21
N ILE A 78 -1.45 10.31 -0.46
CA ILE A 78 -2.79 9.97 0.00
C ILE A 78 -2.91 8.45 0.03
N PHE A 79 -3.22 7.87 1.19
CA PHE A 79 -3.74 6.52 1.26
C PHE A 79 -5.22 6.53 0.86
N ILE A 80 -5.57 5.69 -0.11
CA ILE A 80 -6.96 5.51 -0.54
C ILE A 80 -7.34 4.06 -0.27
N GLY A 81 -8.35 3.82 0.55
CA GLY A 81 -8.92 2.48 0.67
C GLY A 81 -9.62 2.11 -0.64
N ALA A 82 -8.94 1.42 -1.54
CA ALA A 82 -9.52 0.88 -2.77
C ALA A 82 -10.23 -0.47 -2.51
N GLU A 83 -9.71 -1.27 -1.58
CA GLU A 83 -10.17 -2.57 -1.04
C GLU A 83 -10.35 -3.70 -2.05
N ALA A 84 -11.00 -3.47 -3.20
CA ALA A 84 -11.29 -4.52 -4.18
C ALA A 84 -11.38 -3.98 -5.60
N GLY A 85 -11.19 -4.87 -6.57
CA GLY A 85 -11.27 -4.59 -8.01
C GLY A 85 -12.62 -4.91 -8.64
N THR A 86 -13.65 -5.17 -7.83
CA THR A 86 -15.03 -5.36 -8.33
C THR A 86 -16.05 -4.57 -7.50
N ASN A 87 -17.09 -4.06 -8.17
CA ASN A 87 -18.21 -3.38 -7.48
C ASN A 87 -18.98 -4.34 -6.56
N TYR A 88 -19.07 -5.63 -6.92
CA TYR A 88 -19.71 -6.64 -6.10
C TYR A 88 -19.01 -6.78 -4.75
N THR A 89 -17.69 -7.00 -4.74
CA THR A 89 -16.92 -7.14 -3.49
C THR A 89 -17.01 -5.86 -2.65
N LEU A 90 -16.85 -4.70 -3.28
CA LEU A 90 -16.96 -3.41 -2.59
C LEU A 90 -18.30 -3.24 -1.88
N GLN A 91 -19.41 -3.48 -2.59
CA GLN A 91 -20.73 -3.08 -2.12
C GLN A 91 -21.43 -4.19 -1.34
N GLN A 92 -21.23 -5.45 -1.72
CA GLN A 92 -21.92 -6.60 -1.12
C GLN A 92 -21.11 -7.24 0.01
N ILE A 93 -19.79 -7.38 -0.17
CA ILE A 93 -18.92 -8.03 0.82
C ILE A 93 -18.42 -7.02 1.85
N PHE A 94 -17.76 -5.95 1.39
CA PHE A 94 -17.19 -4.93 2.28
C PHE A 94 -18.16 -3.83 2.69
N LYS A 95 -19.40 -3.85 2.14
CA LYS A 95 -20.47 -2.88 2.43
C LYS A 95 -19.98 -1.42 2.32
N LYS A 96 -19.07 -1.19 1.36
CA LYS A 96 -18.46 0.10 1.08
C LYS A 96 -19.30 0.82 0.04
N ASN A 97 -19.85 1.97 0.40
CA ASN A 97 -20.51 2.88 -0.53
C ASN A 97 -19.47 3.55 -1.45
N LEU A 98 -18.96 2.79 -2.42
CA LEU A 98 -17.91 3.15 -3.37
C LEU A 98 -18.03 2.27 -4.62
N SER A 99 -17.66 2.80 -5.79
CA SER A 99 -17.44 2.01 -7.01
C SER A 99 -15.97 2.02 -7.42
N ILE A 100 -15.55 0.99 -8.17
CA ILE A 100 -14.20 0.93 -8.75
C ILE A 100 -13.92 2.13 -9.67
N GLU A 101 -14.94 2.66 -10.33
CA GLU A 101 -14.83 3.81 -11.23
C GLU A 101 -14.53 5.11 -10.47
N GLN A 102 -15.10 5.26 -9.27
CA GLN A 102 -14.77 6.37 -8.37
C GLN A 102 -13.31 6.27 -7.91
N THR A 103 -12.82 5.07 -7.60
CA THR A 103 -11.41 4.85 -7.25
C THR A 103 -10.48 5.18 -8.41
N LYS A 104 -10.76 4.68 -9.63
CA LYS A 104 -9.99 5.00 -10.84
C LYS A 104 -9.91 6.50 -11.09
N ARG A 105 -11.05 7.19 -11.00
CA ARG A 105 -11.12 8.65 -11.15
C ARG A 105 -10.29 9.39 -10.10
N ALA A 106 -10.39 8.98 -8.84
CA ALA A 106 -9.64 9.59 -7.74
C ALA A 106 -8.12 9.45 -7.95
N ILE A 107 -7.65 8.25 -8.28
CA ILE A 107 -6.23 7.97 -8.54
C ILE A 107 -5.73 8.80 -9.72
N LYS A 108 -6.49 8.84 -10.82
CA LYS A 108 -6.17 9.66 -12.00
C LYS A 108 -6.03 11.14 -11.65
N LEU A 109 -6.94 11.70 -10.85
CA LEU A 109 -6.89 13.09 -10.43
C LEU A 109 -5.67 13.39 -9.54
N CYS A 110 -5.34 12.49 -8.60
CA CYS A 110 -4.13 12.62 -7.78
C CYS A 110 -2.86 12.59 -8.63
N SER A 111 -2.77 11.63 -9.56
CA SER A 111 -1.65 11.49 -10.50
C SER A 111 -1.43 12.76 -11.34
N GLN A 112 -2.51 13.35 -11.87
CA GLN A 112 -2.46 14.63 -12.61
C GLN A 112 -1.95 15.81 -11.77
N LYS A 113 -2.02 15.72 -10.44
CA LYS A 113 -1.51 16.72 -9.50
C LYS A 113 -0.14 16.37 -8.90
N GLY A 114 0.47 15.26 -9.33
CA GLY A 114 1.73 14.78 -8.77
C GLY A 114 1.62 14.34 -7.30
N ILE A 115 0.41 14.01 -6.84
CA ILE A 115 0.17 13.47 -5.50
C ILE A 115 0.27 11.96 -5.58
N ASN A 116 1.17 11.38 -4.77
CA ASN A 116 1.33 9.93 -4.71
C ASN A 116 0.10 9.29 -4.06
N VAL A 117 -0.29 8.12 -4.58
CA VAL A 117 -1.38 7.34 -4.00
C VAL A 117 -0.86 6.00 -3.52
N ASP A 118 -1.25 5.62 -2.31
CA ASP A 118 -1.14 4.26 -1.81
C ASP A 118 -2.55 3.65 -1.76
N PRO A 119 -2.93 2.81 -2.74
CA PRO A 119 -4.24 2.17 -2.74
C PRO A 119 -4.23 0.98 -1.78
N GLY A 120 -4.84 1.15 -0.61
CA GLY A 120 -5.14 0.06 0.30
C GLY A 120 -6.03 -0.96 -0.37
N PHE A 121 -5.67 -2.24 -0.26
CA PHE A 121 -6.33 -3.32 -0.99
C PHE A 121 -6.45 -4.57 -0.12
N ILE A 122 -7.48 -5.38 -0.33
CA ILE A 122 -7.70 -6.67 0.31
C ILE A 122 -7.83 -7.70 -0.83
N MET A 123 -6.71 -8.35 -1.17
CA MET A 123 -6.69 -9.31 -2.28
C MET A 123 -7.48 -10.58 -1.97
N PHE A 124 -7.38 -11.06 -0.72
CA PHE A 124 -7.97 -12.31 -0.27
C PHE A 124 -8.95 -12.10 0.89
N HIS A 125 -10.09 -12.78 0.85
CA HIS A 125 -11.10 -12.82 1.90
C HIS A 125 -11.83 -14.18 1.89
N PRO A 126 -12.70 -14.48 2.88
CA PRO A 126 -13.27 -15.83 3.05
C PRO A 126 -14.05 -16.36 1.84
N TRP A 127 -14.60 -15.44 1.05
CA TRP A 127 -15.41 -15.73 -0.14
C TRP A 127 -14.63 -15.56 -1.46
N SER A 128 -13.32 -15.36 -1.40
CA SER A 128 -12.54 -15.12 -2.61
C SER A 128 -12.58 -16.30 -3.57
N THR A 129 -12.60 -15.97 -4.86
CA THR A 129 -12.54 -16.95 -5.96
C THR A 129 -11.41 -16.57 -6.91
N LEU A 130 -10.90 -17.54 -7.69
CA LEU A 130 -9.89 -17.22 -8.72
C LEU A 130 -10.38 -16.18 -9.74
N LYS A 131 -11.69 -16.16 -10.06
CA LYS A 131 -12.27 -15.16 -10.99
C LYS A 131 -12.23 -13.75 -10.41
N GLU A 132 -12.50 -13.62 -9.12
CA GLU A 132 -12.42 -12.35 -8.41
C GLU A 132 -10.97 -11.87 -8.31
N ILE A 133 -10.04 -12.75 -7.94
CA ILE A 133 -8.60 -12.44 -7.90
C ILE A 133 -8.10 -12.00 -9.28
N GLU A 134 -8.54 -12.64 -10.36
CA GLU A 134 -8.21 -12.22 -11.72
C GLU A 134 -8.72 -10.80 -12.03
N SER A 135 -9.89 -10.44 -11.52
CA SER A 135 -10.49 -9.12 -11.68
C SER A 135 -9.76 -8.07 -10.83
N ASN A 136 -9.32 -8.44 -9.62
CA ASN A 136 -8.46 -7.62 -8.77
C ASN A 136 -7.11 -7.32 -9.44
N ILE A 137 -6.46 -8.34 -10.02
CA ILE A 137 -5.21 -8.17 -10.79
C ILE A 137 -5.42 -7.16 -11.92
N ARG A 138 -6.46 -7.36 -12.75
CA ARG A 138 -6.79 -6.44 -13.86
C ARG A 138 -7.00 -5.01 -13.38
N PHE A 139 -7.75 -4.84 -12.31
CA PHE A 139 -8.02 -3.52 -11.73
C PHE A 139 -6.73 -2.83 -11.25
N LEU A 140 -5.88 -3.54 -10.50
CA LEU A 140 -4.60 -2.99 -10.01
C LEU A 140 -3.66 -2.61 -11.17
N GLU A 141 -3.59 -3.43 -12.21
CA GLU A 141 -2.82 -3.13 -13.43
C GLU A 141 -3.38 -1.90 -14.17
N GLU A 142 -4.71 -1.76 -14.25
CA GLU A 142 -5.37 -0.61 -14.89
C GLU A 142 -5.12 0.71 -14.16
N ILE A 143 -5.16 0.71 -12.82
CA ILE A 143 -4.85 1.92 -12.04
C ILE A 143 -3.35 2.23 -12.00
N GLY A 144 -2.50 1.26 -12.35
CA GLY A 144 -1.04 1.41 -12.41
C GLY A 144 -0.36 1.68 -11.05
N GLN A 145 -1.11 1.56 -9.95
CA GLN A 145 -0.69 1.91 -8.61
C GLN A 145 -1.04 0.75 -7.67
N PHE A 146 -0.04 0.10 -7.09
CA PHE A 146 -0.19 -0.98 -6.12
C PHE A 146 1.14 -1.24 -5.43
N THR A 147 1.06 -1.87 -4.27
CA THR A 147 2.24 -2.32 -3.51
C THR A 147 2.26 -3.83 -3.42
N MET A 148 3.44 -4.40 -3.20
CA MET A 148 3.55 -5.83 -2.89
C MET A 148 2.67 -6.24 -1.71
N TYR A 149 2.63 -5.42 -0.65
CA TYR A 149 1.75 -5.63 0.49
C TYR A 149 0.28 -5.72 0.08
N GLY A 150 -0.19 -4.86 -0.84
CA GLY A 150 -1.57 -4.89 -1.33
C GLY A 150 -1.92 -6.10 -2.19
N ILE A 151 -0.95 -6.73 -2.85
CA ILE A 151 -1.16 -7.95 -3.66
C ILE A 151 -1.28 -9.19 -2.76
N VAL A 152 -0.58 -9.20 -1.63
CA VAL A 152 -0.54 -10.35 -0.70
C VAL A 152 -1.48 -10.17 0.50
N SER A 153 -2.24 -9.07 0.53
CA SER A 153 -3.09 -8.73 1.66
C SER A 153 -4.32 -9.64 1.75
N PHE A 154 -4.71 -9.96 2.98
CA PHE A 154 -5.91 -10.72 3.27
C PHE A 154 -6.73 -9.99 4.34
N LEU A 155 -8.03 -10.25 4.37
CA LEU A 155 -8.94 -9.65 5.32
C LEU A 155 -8.60 -10.11 6.74
N THR A 156 -8.45 -9.17 7.66
CA THR A 156 -8.50 -9.45 9.11
C THR A 156 -9.87 -9.05 9.63
N ALA A 157 -10.78 -10.02 9.78
CA ALA A 157 -12.12 -9.77 10.28
C ALA A 157 -12.13 -9.82 11.82
N TYR A 158 -12.50 -8.72 12.48
CA TYR A 158 -12.62 -8.69 13.94
C TYR A 158 -14.03 -9.07 14.39
N LYS A 159 -14.18 -9.89 15.44
CA LYS A 159 -15.45 -10.48 15.89
C LYS A 159 -16.58 -9.48 16.15
N PHE A 160 -16.24 -8.23 16.46
CA PHE A 160 -17.21 -7.17 16.76
C PHE A 160 -17.63 -6.34 15.54
N THR A 161 -16.94 -6.48 14.42
CA THR A 161 -17.29 -5.79 13.16
C THR A 161 -18.49 -6.44 12.49
N PRO A 162 -19.23 -5.74 11.62
CA PRO A 162 -20.36 -6.33 10.88
C PRO A 162 -19.97 -7.62 10.14
N ILE A 163 -18.83 -7.62 9.45
CA ILE A 163 -18.31 -8.79 8.73
C ILE A 163 -17.89 -9.92 9.68
N GLY A 164 -17.28 -9.59 10.82
CA GLY A 164 -16.92 -10.60 11.83
C GLY A 164 -18.15 -11.23 12.49
N LYS A 165 -19.20 -10.45 12.77
CA LYS A 165 -20.48 -10.96 13.28
C LYS A 165 -21.17 -11.87 12.26
N GLU A 166 -21.18 -11.48 11.00
CA GLU A 166 -21.71 -12.27 9.88
C GLU A 166 -20.96 -13.61 9.72
N MET A 167 -19.63 -13.60 9.89
CA MET A 167 -18.82 -14.82 9.84
C MET A 167 -19.07 -15.74 11.06
N LEU A 168 -19.36 -15.18 12.24
CA LEU A 168 -19.59 -15.95 13.47
C LEU A 168 -21.02 -16.50 13.58
N SER A 169 -22.01 -15.93 12.89
CA SER A 169 -23.39 -16.42 12.93
C SER A 169 -23.61 -17.77 12.25
N GLY A 170 -22.60 -18.33 11.55
CA GLY A 170 -22.52 -19.77 11.35
C GLY A 170 -23.14 -20.37 10.08
N GLU A 171 -23.21 -19.65 8.95
CA GLU A 171 -23.56 -20.28 7.65
C GLU A 171 -22.40 -21.08 7.03
N ARG A 172 -21.19 -21.02 7.60
CA ARG A 172 -20.03 -21.79 7.16
C ARG A 172 -19.24 -22.32 8.35
N THR A 173 -19.05 -23.63 8.39
CA THR A 173 -18.17 -24.33 9.34
C THR A 173 -16.72 -24.21 8.87
N TYR A 174 -15.87 -23.53 9.62
CA TYR A 174 -14.44 -23.50 9.37
C TYR A 174 -13.81 -24.74 10.01
N LYS A 175 -13.23 -25.63 9.21
CA LYS A 175 -12.24 -26.58 9.75
C LYS A 175 -10.94 -25.79 9.95
N LYS A 176 -9.98 -26.40 10.65
CA LYS A 176 -8.79 -25.70 11.19
C LYS A 176 -8.15 -24.78 10.13
N PRO A 177 -7.95 -23.48 10.41
CA PRO A 177 -7.31 -22.60 9.44
C PRO A 177 -5.93 -23.14 9.05
N LEU A 178 -5.61 -23.11 7.75
CA LEU A 178 -4.25 -23.33 7.26
C LEU A 178 -3.26 -22.34 7.91
N PHE A 179 -3.77 -21.19 8.35
CA PHE A 179 -3.08 -20.22 9.18
C PHE A 179 -3.27 -20.50 10.66
N LYS A 180 -2.27 -21.14 11.26
CA LYS A 180 -2.02 -21.01 12.70
C LYS A 180 -1.02 -19.88 12.90
N SER A 181 -1.46 -18.62 12.86
CA SER A 181 -0.64 -17.66 13.58
C SER A 181 -0.87 -17.97 15.06
N LYS A 182 0.19 -18.15 15.84
CA LYS A 182 0.12 -18.08 17.31
C LYS A 182 -0.26 -16.66 17.79
N GLU A 183 -0.71 -15.80 16.88
CA GLU A 183 -0.65 -14.35 16.87
C GLU A 183 -1.84 -13.75 16.08
N LEU A 184 -2.99 -14.44 15.99
CA LEU A 184 -4.19 -13.75 15.52
C LEU A 184 -4.38 -12.60 16.49
N ILE A 185 -4.37 -11.37 15.98
CA ILE A 185 -4.66 -10.17 16.78
C ILE A 185 -5.89 -10.51 17.61
N GLN A 186 -5.80 -10.28 18.92
CA GLN A 186 -6.88 -10.60 19.85
C GLN A 186 -8.21 -10.19 19.21
N ASP A 187 -9.14 -11.13 19.12
CA ASP A 187 -10.49 -10.97 18.54
C ASP A 187 -10.66 -11.11 17.01
N ALA A 188 -9.61 -11.46 16.26
CA ALA A 188 -9.76 -11.83 14.85
C ALA A 188 -10.51 -13.18 14.70
N VAL A 189 -11.45 -13.22 13.75
CA VAL A 189 -12.22 -14.41 13.38
C VAL A 189 -11.40 -15.22 12.38
N PRO A 190 -10.98 -16.46 12.71
CA PRO A 190 -10.30 -17.32 11.77
C PRO A 190 -11.26 -17.74 10.65
N TYR A 191 -10.73 -17.89 9.44
CA TYR A 191 -11.49 -18.39 8.30
C TYR A 191 -10.60 -19.14 7.31
N GLU A 192 -11.25 -19.97 6.51
CA GLU A 192 -10.72 -20.60 5.30
C GLU A 192 -11.27 -19.83 4.08
N ILE A 193 -10.54 -19.85 2.97
CA ILE A 193 -11.08 -19.32 1.71
C ILE A 193 -11.86 -20.44 1.03
N ALA A 194 -13.12 -20.17 0.67
CA ALA A 194 -14.02 -21.19 0.14
C ALA A 194 -13.54 -21.84 -1.18
N ASP A 195 -12.77 -21.13 -1.98
CA ASP A 195 -12.10 -21.67 -3.17
C ASP A 195 -10.71 -22.21 -2.76
N GLU A 196 -10.54 -23.53 -2.76
CA GLU A 196 -9.30 -24.21 -2.37
C GLU A 196 -8.08 -23.71 -3.17
N LYS A 197 -8.25 -23.39 -4.45
CA LYS A 197 -7.16 -22.86 -5.27
C LYS A 197 -6.80 -21.43 -4.88
N ALA A 198 -7.79 -20.60 -4.53
CA ALA A 198 -7.53 -19.27 -3.99
C ALA A 198 -6.81 -19.35 -2.62
N GLU A 199 -7.16 -20.33 -1.79
CA GLU A 199 -6.49 -20.57 -0.52
C GLU A 199 -5.01 -20.99 -0.70
N VAL A 200 -4.75 -21.97 -1.57
CA VAL A 200 -3.39 -22.39 -1.91
C VAL A 200 -2.58 -21.22 -2.49
N LEU A 201 -3.20 -20.39 -3.33
CA LEU A 201 -2.56 -19.20 -3.88
C LEU A 201 -2.15 -18.22 -2.78
N LEU A 202 -3.02 -17.95 -1.80
CA LEU A 202 -2.69 -17.11 -0.64
C LEU A 202 -1.48 -17.69 0.13
N CYS A 203 -1.51 -18.98 0.47
CA CYS A 203 -0.43 -19.63 1.21
C CYS A 203 0.93 -19.50 0.50
N LEU A 204 0.95 -19.76 -0.82
CA LEU A 204 2.18 -19.67 -1.61
C LEU A 204 2.67 -18.23 -1.77
N THR A 205 1.74 -17.30 -1.90
CA THR A 205 2.05 -15.88 -1.99
C THR A 205 2.66 -15.36 -0.68
N LEU A 206 2.09 -15.72 0.47
CA LEU A 206 2.65 -15.38 1.77
C LEU A 206 4.02 -16.00 1.99
N LYS A 207 4.20 -17.27 1.58
CA LYS A 207 5.51 -17.92 1.69
C LYS A 207 6.58 -17.24 0.82
N ALA A 208 6.22 -16.80 -0.37
CA ALA A 208 7.10 -16.01 -1.22
C ALA A 208 7.42 -14.66 -0.56
N PHE A 209 6.42 -14.02 0.06
CA PHE A 209 6.55 -12.70 0.66
C PHE A 209 7.49 -12.66 1.88
N GLU A 210 7.57 -13.72 2.67
CA GLU A 210 8.58 -13.87 3.73
C GLU A 210 10.02 -13.71 3.21
N GLU A 211 10.30 -14.17 1.98
CA GLU A 211 11.62 -14.02 1.36
C GLU A 211 11.82 -12.62 0.77
N PHE A 212 10.77 -11.99 0.25
CA PHE A 212 10.81 -10.63 -0.30
C PHE A 212 10.96 -9.53 0.76
N HIS A 213 10.49 -9.76 1.99
CA HIS A 213 10.57 -8.80 3.11
C HIS A 213 12.00 -8.37 3.49
N LYS A 214 13.03 -9.00 2.94
CA LYS A 214 14.44 -8.64 3.14
C LYS A 214 14.90 -7.46 2.25
N LEU A 215 14.13 -7.07 1.23
CA LEU A 215 14.44 -5.97 0.30
C LEU A 215 14.03 -4.56 0.78
N PRO A 216 12.88 -4.33 1.46
CA PRO A 216 12.40 -2.99 1.82
C PRO A 216 13.33 -2.17 2.73
N GLU A 217 14.17 -2.80 3.56
CA GLU A 217 15.09 -2.07 4.45
C GLU A 217 16.07 -1.17 3.70
N GLN A 218 16.51 -1.59 2.51
CA GLN A 218 17.45 -0.80 1.69
C GLN A 218 16.76 0.43 1.08
N PHE A 219 15.52 0.29 0.62
CA PHE A 219 14.72 1.39 0.10
C PHE A 219 14.38 2.42 1.18
N ALA A 220 14.14 1.97 2.42
CA ALA A 220 13.89 2.84 3.56
C ALA A 220 15.12 3.70 3.90
N LYS A 221 16.32 3.10 3.88
CA LYS A 221 17.60 3.81 4.08
C LYS A 221 17.82 4.87 3.00
N LEU A 222 17.65 4.52 1.71
CA LEU A 222 17.78 5.49 0.62
C LEU A 222 16.77 6.64 0.76
N LYS A 223 15.51 6.35 1.10
CA LYS A 223 14.50 7.39 1.31
C LYS A 223 14.86 8.32 2.47
N GLN A 224 15.48 7.79 3.53
CA GLN A 224 16.00 8.59 4.64
C GLN A 224 17.15 9.51 4.20
N GLU A 225 18.06 9.03 3.34
CA GLU A 225 19.13 9.85 2.78
C GLU A 225 18.61 10.96 1.85
N ILE A 226 17.64 10.66 0.97
CA ILE A 226 17.00 11.66 0.10
C ILE A 226 16.36 12.77 0.94
N ARG A 227 15.69 12.38 2.01
CA ARG A 227 15.11 13.31 2.99
C ARG A 227 16.17 14.22 3.59
N LYS A 228 17.36 13.71 3.95
CA LYS A 228 18.48 14.53 4.45
C LYS A 228 19.00 15.50 3.38
N ILE A 229 19.13 15.05 2.12
CA ILE A 229 19.58 15.89 1.00
C ILE A 229 18.60 17.04 0.74
N ARG A 230 17.30 16.85 0.97
CA ARG A 230 16.26 17.84 0.66
C ARG A 230 16.38 19.16 1.42
N SER A 231 16.95 19.15 2.63
CA SER A 231 17.24 20.38 3.39
C SER A 231 18.48 21.12 2.88
N ILE A 232 19.31 20.49 2.04
CA ILE A 232 20.56 21.03 1.51
C ILE A 232 20.41 21.44 0.05
N ASN A 233 19.77 20.58 -0.75
CA ASN A 233 19.60 20.73 -2.18
C ASN A 233 18.25 20.15 -2.60
N LYS A 234 17.25 21.03 -2.69
CA LYS A 234 15.86 20.68 -3.01
C LYS A 234 15.74 20.03 -4.39
N GLU A 235 16.44 20.55 -5.39
CA GLU A 235 16.39 20.02 -6.77
C GLU A 235 16.96 18.61 -6.88
N LYS A 236 18.12 18.38 -6.27
CA LYS A 236 18.74 17.05 -6.21
C LYS A 236 17.86 16.05 -5.46
N ALA A 237 17.24 16.48 -4.36
CA ALA A 237 16.32 15.62 -3.62
C ALA A 237 15.07 15.27 -4.43
N ILE A 238 14.50 16.23 -5.19
CA ILE A 238 13.37 15.97 -6.08
C ILE A 238 13.76 14.95 -7.16
N ALA A 239 14.95 15.07 -7.76
CA ALA A 239 15.44 14.12 -8.76
C ALA A 239 15.60 12.71 -8.17
N LEU A 240 16.21 12.59 -6.99
CA LEU A 240 16.35 11.30 -6.31
C LEU A 240 15.01 10.72 -5.84
N ASP A 241 14.06 11.55 -5.42
CA ASP A 241 12.70 11.11 -5.06
C ASP A 241 11.99 10.52 -6.28
N LYS A 242 12.15 11.12 -7.47
CA LYS A 242 11.63 10.56 -8.73
C LYS A 242 12.28 9.21 -9.05
N GLU A 243 13.60 9.11 -8.93
CA GLU A 243 14.33 7.86 -9.16
C GLU A 243 13.89 6.76 -8.20
N TRP A 244 13.80 7.06 -6.90
CA TRP A 244 13.33 6.14 -5.88
C TRP A 244 11.92 5.65 -6.19
N THR A 245 11.00 6.54 -6.57
CA THR A 245 9.62 6.18 -6.95
C THR A 245 9.61 5.28 -8.18
N MET A 246 10.44 5.56 -9.20
CA MET A 246 10.55 4.70 -10.38
C MET A 246 11.01 3.29 -10.03
N ARG A 247 12.02 3.15 -9.15
CA ARG A 247 12.56 1.86 -8.70
C ARG A 247 11.55 1.07 -7.85
N VAL A 248 10.88 1.73 -6.89
CA VAL A 248 9.81 1.09 -6.10
C VAL A 248 8.68 0.61 -7.01
N ASN A 249 8.27 1.41 -7.98
CA ASN A 249 7.24 1.02 -8.94
C ASN A 249 7.71 -0.14 -9.84
N ALA A 250 8.99 -0.19 -10.23
CA ALA A 250 9.55 -1.32 -10.96
C ALA A 250 9.50 -2.60 -10.14
N MET A 251 9.93 -2.56 -8.87
CA MET A 251 9.85 -3.68 -7.94
C MET A 251 8.40 -4.17 -7.75
N ASN A 252 7.45 -3.26 -7.53
CA ASN A 252 6.04 -3.62 -7.42
C ASN A 252 5.53 -4.31 -8.69
N ARG A 253 5.85 -3.80 -9.89
CA ARG A 253 5.48 -4.44 -11.17
C ARG A 253 6.05 -5.84 -11.30
N GLN A 254 7.29 -6.07 -10.87
CA GLN A 254 7.89 -7.39 -10.93
C GLN A 254 7.21 -8.38 -10.00
N GLY A 255 6.92 -7.98 -8.77
CA GLY A 255 6.21 -8.88 -7.87
C GLY A 255 4.75 -9.11 -8.28
N MET A 256 4.09 -8.17 -8.98
CA MET A 256 2.83 -8.43 -9.68
C MET A 256 3.00 -9.46 -10.81
N ALA A 257 4.05 -9.35 -11.62
CA ALA A 257 4.34 -10.34 -12.66
C ALA A 257 4.54 -11.74 -12.07
N PHE A 258 5.29 -11.84 -10.98
CA PHE A 258 5.48 -13.07 -10.22
C PHE A 258 4.15 -13.62 -9.66
N PHE A 259 3.33 -12.77 -9.04
CA PHE A 259 2.00 -13.15 -8.57
C PHE A 259 1.12 -13.69 -9.69
N LYS A 260 1.16 -13.08 -10.89
CA LYS A 260 0.43 -13.54 -12.07
C LYS A 260 0.92 -14.90 -12.59
N GLU A 261 2.22 -15.17 -12.54
CA GLU A 261 2.75 -16.50 -12.87
C GLU A 261 2.23 -17.56 -11.90
N LEU A 262 2.25 -17.26 -10.60
CA LEU A 262 1.73 -18.16 -9.57
C LEU A 262 0.21 -18.37 -9.75
N PHE A 263 -0.55 -17.31 -9.99
CA PHE A 263 -1.98 -17.38 -10.28
C PHE A 263 -2.27 -18.27 -11.49
N LYS A 264 -1.55 -18.11 -12.61
CA LYS A 264 -1.71 -18.93 -13.82
C LYS A 264 -1.38 -20.40 -13.56
N PHE A 265 -0.35 -20.68 -12.78
CA PHE A 265 0.03 -22.03 -12.38
C PHE A 265 -1.10 -22.69 -11.57
N ILE A 266 -1.55 -22.05 -10.49
CA ILE A 266 -2.59 -22.57 -9.61
C ILE A 266 -3.93 -22.75 -10.34
N LYS A 267 -4.28 -21.83 -11.24
CA LYS A 267 -5.49 -21.94 -12.07
C LYS A 267 -5.53 -23.26 -12.84
N LYS A 268 -4.38 -23.72 -13.35
CA LYS A 268 -4.25 -24.96 -14.14
C LYS A 268 -3.92 -26.21 -13.30
N ALA A 269 -3.43 -26.05 -12.08
CA ALA A 269 -3.03 -27.16 -11.22
C ALA A 269 -4.20 -28.09 -10.88
N ASP A 270 -3.94 -29.40 -10.87
CA ASP A 270 -4.78 -30.38 -10.17
C ASP A 270 -4.22 -30.54 -8.75
N LEU A 271 -4.93 -30.03 -7.75
CA LEU A 271 -4.45 -30.03 -6.36
C LEU A 271 -4.28 -31.44 -5.78
N ASN A 272 -4.86 -32.47 -6.41
CA ASN A 272 -4.69 -33.87 -5.99
C ASN A 272 -3.43 -34.54 -6.57
N ASP A 273 -2.75 -33.88 -7.51
CA ASP A 273 -1.55 -34.43 -8.13
C ASP A 273 -0.34 -34.36 -7.19
N LYS A 274 0.13 -35.54 -6.79
CA LYS A 274 1.32 -35.70 -5.92
C LYS A 274 2.61 -35.18 -6.58
N SER A 275 2.65 -35.05 -7.91
CA SER A 275 3.78 -34.52 -8.68
C SER A 275 4.00 -33.01 -8.48
N ILE A 276 3.02 -32.30 -7.89
CA ILE A 276 3.12 -30.86 -7.63
C ILE A 276 4.04 -30.55 -6.43
N LYS A 277 4.31 -31.51 -5.54
CA LYS A 277 5.17 -31.30 -4.35
C LYS A 277 6.60 -30.84 -4.69
N PRO A 278 7.32 -31.46 -5.65
CA PRO A 278 8.62 -30.96 -6.14
C PRO A 278 8.58 -29.53 -6.69
N PHE A 279 7.44 -29.10 -7.24
CA PHE A 279 7.29 -27.78 -7.88
C PHE A 279 7.46 -26.63 -6.87
N PHE A 280 7.07 -26.83 -5.60
CA PHE A 280 7.32 -25.86 -4.52
C PHE A 280 8.82 -25.57 -4.32
N GLY A 281 9.70 -26.55 -4.59
CA GLY A 281 11.15 -26.39 -4.54
C GLY A 281 11.69 -25.55 -5.71
N GLN A 282 11.25 -25.81 -6.94
CA GLN A 282 11.61 -25.00 -8.12
C GLN A 282 11.11 -23.56 -7.98
N PHE A 283 9.92 -23.38 -7.42
CA PHE A 283 9.33 -22.06 -7.17
C PHE A 283 10.20 -21.22 -6.21
N LYS A 284 10.71 -21.84 -5.13
CA LYS A 284 11.65 -21.20 -4.20
C LYS A 284 12.94 -20.75 -4.89
N SER A 285 13.46 -21.54 -5.84
CA SER A 285 14.62 -21.15 -6.66
C SER A 285 14.33 -19.93 -7.53
N LYS A 286 13.16 -19.90 -8.18
CA LYS A 286 12.74 -18.78 -9.03
C LYS A 286 12.57 -17.47 -8.23
N ILE A 287 11.97 -17.53 -7.03
CA ILE A 287 11.89 -16.38 -6.10
C ILE A 287 13.29 -15.83 -5.81
N ARG A 288 14.24 -16.69 -5.45
CA ARG A 288 15.61 -16.28 -5.10
C ARG A 288 16.32 -15.59 -6.27
N SER A 289 16.15 -16.10 -7.49
CA SER A 289 16.70 -15.48 -8.69
C SER A 289 16.11 -14.08 -8.95
N TYR A 290 14.79 -13.92 -8.79
CA TYR A 290 14.14 -12.61 -8.92
C TYR A 290 14.66 -11.61 -7.88
N VAL A 291 14.77 -12.02 -6.60
CA VAL A 291 15.30 -11.18 -5.52
C VAL A 291 16.73 -10.73 -5.80
N ALA A 292 17.59 -11.66 -6.24
CA ALA A 292 19.02 -11.39 -6.48
C ALA A 292 19.28 -10.40 -7.63
N LYS A 293 18.48 -10.47 -8.71
CA LYS A 293 18.61 -9.58 -9.87
C LYS A 293 18.39 -8.11 -9.48
N GLU A 294 17.36 -7.83 -8.70
CA GLU A 294 16.99 -6.46 -8.33
C GLU A 294 17.87 -5.87 -7.23
N SER A 295 18.35 -6.69 -6.29
CA SER A 295 19.30 -6.22 -5.28
C SER A 295 20.63 -5.77 -5.89
N GLY A 296 21.10 -6.43 -6.96
CA GLY A 296 22.34 -6.07 -7.65
C GLY A 296 22.26 -4.76 -8.46
N GLU A 297 21.08 -4.37 -8.94
CA GLU A 297 20.89 -3.09 -9.67
C GLU A 297 20.87 -1.86 -8.72
N ILE A 298 20.72 -2.07 -7.41
CA ILE A 298 20.71 -1.00 -6.39
C ILE A 298 22.12 -0.74 -5.85
N GLU A 299 22.97 -1.77 -5.75
CA GLU A 299 24.36 -1.63 -5.26
C GLU A 299 25.24 -0.74 -6.14
N ASN A 300 24.87 -0.52 -7.40
CA ASN A 300 25.62 0.31 -8.36
C ASN A 300 25.40 1.83 -8.22
N LEU A 301 24.63 2.29 -7.24
CA LEU A 301 24.52 3.73 -6.90
C LEU A 301 25.74 4.16 -6.05
N THR A 302 26.89 4.30 -6.70
CA THR A 302 28.05 4.96 -6.08
C THR A 302 27.75 6.45 -5.94
N PHE A 303 27.50 6.89 -4.70
CA PHE A 303 27.46 8.31 -4.37
C PHE A 303 28.84 8.90 -4.60
N VAL A 304 29.03 9.55 -5.76
CA VAL A 304 30.23 10.36 -6.02
C VAL A 304 30.24 11.49 -4.99
N LYS A 305 31.02 11.30 -3.91
CA LYS A 305 31.43 12.38 -3.02
C LYS A 305 32.32 13.31 -3.85
N LYS A 306 31.76 14.39 -4.41
CA LYS A 306 32.58 15.55 -4.76
C LYS A 306 33.20 16.05 -3.45
N LYS A 307 34.52 15.95 -3.32
CA LYS A 307 35.26 16.63 -2.28
C LYS A 307 34.96 18.14 -2.39
N PRO A 308 34.76 18.84 -1.27
CA PRO A 308 34.68 20.29 -1.30
C PRO A 308 36.05 20.87 -1.69
N GLU A 309 36.04 21.80 -2.64
CA GLU A 309 37.10 22.80 -2.82
C GLU A 309 37.01 23.85 -1.72
#